data_AF-A0A918NNZ7-F1
#
_entry.id   AF-A0A918NNZ7-F1
#
_cell.length_a   1.000
_cell.length_b   1.000
_cell.length_c   1.000
_cell.angle_alpha   90.00
_cell.angle_beta   90.00
_cell.angle_gamma   90.00
#
_symmetry.space_group_name_H-M   'P 1'
#
loop_
_entity.id
_entity.type
_entity.pdbx_description
1 polymer ?
#
loop_
_entity_poly.entity_id
_entity_poly.type
_entity_poly.pdbx_seq_one_letter_code
_entity_poly.pdbx_strand_id
1 'polypeptide(L)'
;MRRGVAQLQHLAEYSDPPGARLLLTDPVITHPESLPAPRKKRRADPTSPLRPSANAREDPKDAPGELPPLADERPAWTEADFRLTQEDVEDLEQPDLAENTLTNRDSTVRAFEAWCAQQTPPLLAHPCTTRTYTSYALHLIRRGKAGEFKPDTVKQYLSRIYNWQPVGMRPDRSRAQGRVQAWRNTWVKAGGAVDRAAAVTLPYNLRIIAAIDEDTPIGKRDAFLAALAYVNLHREMELADQLVGRVRVHDTGLYVITATSKTDQTGKGSGRFIRDPEDLQLVRRARAWLDVLRELGADRPTDPLFRALTVKGALRSYPEGRKRGTKMRPGSLNERFQLLAEQAGVPYIDGQRVRSHSWRAGANTNMIAAGVPLKERNTAGRWADGSHTADTVYDRTHGLGDKDPLAAVPLYGGPAHAAVAEARGPASTGRDAG
;
A
#
# COMPACT_ATOMS: atom_id res chain seq x y z
N MET A 1 30.48 27.73 34.42
CA MET A 1 30.97 26.81 35.48
C MET A 1 30.38 25.44 35.25
N ARG A 2 31.24 24.42 35.10
CA ARG A 2 30.92 23.01 34.85
C ARG A 2 30.28 22.37 36.09
N ARG A 3 29.31 21.46 35.89
CA ARG A 3 28.88 20.34 36.75
C ARG A 3 27.71 19.67 36.01
N GLY A 4 27.59 18.36 35.82
CA GLY A 4 28.40 17.21 36.17
C GLY A 4 27.72 16.00 35.53
N VAL A 5 28.52 15.15 34.87
CA VAL A 5 28.09 13.88 34.27
C VAL A 5 28.04 12.84 35.38
N ALA A 6 26.92 12.14 35.54
CA ALA A 6 26.80 11.00 36.44
C ALA A 6 26.61 9.72 35.62
N GLN A 7 27.65 8.90 35.67
CA GLN A 7 27.73 7.51 35.22
C GLN A 7 26.97 6.62 36.22
N LEU A 8 26.13 5.71 35.73
CA LEU A 8 25.62 4.58 36.52
C LEU A 8 25.92 3.28 35.78
N GLN A 9 26.96 2.60 36.25
CA GLN A 9 27.15 1.17 36.09
C GLN A 9 26.50 0.47 37.29
N HIS A 10 25.67 -0.54 37.06
CA HIS A 10 25.54 -1.65 38.00
C HIS A 10 25.11 -2.93 37.28
N LEU A 11 25.84 -3.99 37.60
CA LEU A 11 25.72 -5.39 37.19
C LEU A 11 24.58 -6.11 37.93
N ALA A 12 23.96 -7.08 37.25
CA ALA A 12 23.43 -8.35 37.78
C ALA A 12 23.05 -9.21 36.54
N GLU A 13 23.86 -10.17 36.12
CA GLU A 13 23.83 -11.58 36.54
C GLU A 13 22.43 -12.22 36.50
N TYR A 14 22.14 -12.98 35.43
CA TYR A 14 21.20 -14.09 35.51
C TYR A 14 21.57 -15.22 34.53
N SER A 15 22.14 -16.26 35.15
CA SER A 15 22.27 -17.68 34.83
C SER A 15 21.65 -18.25 33.54
N ASP A 16 22.49 -18.99 32.81
CA ASP A 16 22.13 -20.10 31.91
C ASP A 16 21.40 -21.22 32.68
N PRO A 17 20.47 -21.95 32.01
CA PRO A 17 20.12 -23.31 32.39
C PRO A 17 20.60 -24.37 31.36
N PRO A 18 20.74 -25.64 31.80
CA PRO A 18 21.64 -26.62 31.19
C PRO A 18 20.97 -27.60 30.22
N GLY A 19 21.81 -28.15 29.33
CA GLY A 19 21.83 -29.55 28.86
C GLY A 19 20.52 -30.32 28.66
N ALA A 20 20.15 -30.51 27.38
CA ALA A 20 19.42 -31.70 26.94
C ALA A 20 20.17 -32.34 25.75
N ARG A 21 20.95 -33.36 26.07
CA ARG A 21 21.63 -34.27 25.15
C ARG A 21 20.70 -35.46 24.96
N LEU A 22 20.13 -35.64 23.77
CA LEU A 22 19.43 -36.88 23.43
C LEU A 22 19.57 -37.22 21.94
N LEU A 23 20.44 -38.22 21.74
CA LEU A 23 20.31 -39.38 20.84
C LEU A 23 20.06 -39.13 19.35
N LEU A 24 21.19 -39.25 18.62
CA LEU A 24 21.29 -39.87 17.31
C LEU A 24 20.49 -41.19 17.27
N THR A 25 19.48 -41.26 16.42
CA THR A 25 19.04 -42.50 15.79
C THR A 25 18.69 -42.20 14.34
N ASP A 26 19.54 -42.68 13.43
CA ASP A 26 19.15 -42.91 12.03
C ASP A 26 18.00 -43.93 11.99
N PRO A 27 17.09 -43.78 11.01
CA PRO A 27 16.64 -45.00 10.35
C PRO A 27 16.68 -44.89 8.83
N VAL A 28 17.43 -45.83 8.26
CA VAL A 28 16.97 -46.80 7.26
C VAL A 28 16.36 -46.22 5.99
N ILE A 29 17.20 -46.24 4.96
CA ILE A 29 16.84 -46.31 3.55
C ILE A 29 15.86 -47.47 3.34
N THR A 30 14.62 -47.15 2.93
CA THR A 30 13.71 -48.12 2.31
C THR A 30 13.49 -47.72 0.86
N HIS A 31 13.93 -48.60 -0.04
CA HIS A 31 13.52 -48.61 -1.44
C HIS A 31 12.03 -48.96 -1.55
N PRO A 32 11.30 -48.32 -2.46
CA PRO A 32 10.24 -49.01 -3.18
C PRO A 32 10.62 -49.22 -4.64
N GLU A 33 10.53 -50.49 -5.03
CA GLU A 33 10.56 -50.98 -6.41
C GLU A 33 9.49 -50.33 -7.30
N SER A 34 9.87 -50.21 -8.58
CA SER A 34 9.01 -50.31 -9.77
C SER A 34 7.83 -49.34 -9.92
N LEU A 35 8.09 -48.26 -10.69
CA LEU A 35 7.08 -47.61 -11.53
C LEU A 35 7.48 -47.77 -13.01
N PRO A 36 6.51 -47.94 -13.93
CA PRO A 36 6.75 -48.40 -15.29
C PRO A 36 7.38 -47.31 -16.18
N ALA A 37 8.13 -47.79 -17.18
CA ALA A 37 8.97 -47.04 -18.10
C ALA A 37 8.30 -45.80 -18.76
N PRO A 38 9.02 -44.68 -18.94
CA PRO A 38 8.52 -43.56 -19.70
C PRO A 38 8.43 -43.89 -21.20
N ARG A 39 7.28 -43.61 -21.81
CA ARG A 39 7.05 -43.65 -23.26
C ARG A 39 8.17 -42.88 -23.98
N LYS A 40 8.83 -43.56 -24.93
CA LYS A 40 9.84 -43.01 -25.85
C LYS A 40 9.36 -41.68 -26.45
N LYS A 41 9.96 -40.56 -26.04
CA LYS A 41 9.91 -39.32 -26.81
C LYS A 41 10.77 -39.52 -28.07
N ARG A 42 10.15 -39.33 -29.24
CA ARG A 42 10.85 -39.24 -30.53
C ARG A 42 12.03 -38.28 -30.40
N ARG A 43 13.20 -38.72 -30.87
CA ARG A 43 14.37 -37.87 -31.11
C ARG A 43 13.97 -36.79 -32.12
N ALA A 44 14.15 -35.53 -31.74
CA ALA A 44 14.10 -34.41 -32.68
C ALA A 44 15.43 -34.38 -33.45
N ASP A 45 15.31 -34.29 -34.76
CA ASP A 45 16.37 -34.11 -35.75
C ASP A 45 17.13 -32.79 -35.52
N PRO A 46 18.47 -32.75 -35.52
CA PRO A 46 19.24 -31.53 -35.25
C PRO A 46 19.33 -30.56 -36.44
N THR A 47 18.52 -30.71 -37.48
CA THR A 47 18.52 -29.81 -38.65
C THR A 47 17.14 -29.19 -38.89
N SER A 48 16.77 -28.19 -38.06
CA SER A 48 15.63 -27.34 -38.37
C SER A 48 15.87 -25.89 -37.90
N PRO A 49 15.79 -24.88 -38.78
CA PRO A 49 15.98 -23.50 -38.39
C PRO A 49 14.80 -22.99 -37.54
N LEU A 50 15.14 -22.29 -36.46
CA LEU A 50 14.21 -21.64 -35.53
C LEU A 50 13.17 -20.78 -36.29
N ARG A 51 11.88 -21.12 -36.17
CA ARG A 51 10.78 -20.22 -36.56
C ARG A 51 10.49 -19.24 -35.41
N PRO A 52 10.33 -17.93 -35.68
CA PRO A 52 9.79 -16.99 -34.69
C PRO A 52 8.28 -17.22 -34.51
N SER A 53 7.84 -17.28 -33.26
CA SER A 53 6.44 -17.40 -32.87
C SER A 53 5.81 -16.01 -32.79
N ALA A 54 4.90 -15.71 -33.72
CA ALA A 54 4.01 -14.55 -33.63
C ALA A 54 2.63 -15.03 -33.12
N ASN A 55 2.27 -14.63 -31.90
CA ASN A 55 0.92 -14.80 -31.36
C ASN A 55 0.07 -13.61 -31.83
N ALA A 56 -0.72 -13.78 -32.88
CA ALA A 56 -1.84 -12.90 -33.19
C ALA A 56 -3.15 -13.59 -32.77
N ARG A 57 -3.92 -12.95 -31.88
CA ARG A 57 -5.28 -13.35 -31.53
C ARG A 57 -6.23 -12.74 -32.56
N GLU A 58 -7.01 -13.57 -33.23
CA GLU A 58 -8.08 -13.17 -34.15
C GLU A 58 -9.32 -12.74 -33.34
N ASP A 59 -9.92 -11.60 -33.68
CA ASP A 59 -11.28 -11.21 -33.28
C ASP A 59 -12.10 -10.93 -34.56
N PRO A 60 -13.43 -11.22 -34.57
CA PRO A 60 -14.15 -11.58 -35.78
C PRO A 60 -14.98 -10.43 -36.35
N LYS A 61 -14.58 -9.92 -37.52
CA LYS A 61 -15.43 -9.10 -38.40
C LYS A 61 -15.08 -9.32 -39.87
N ASP A 62 -15.27 -10.54 -40.36
CA ASP A 62 -15.18 -10.80 -41.80
C ASP A 62 -16.55 -10.60 -42.44
N ALA A 63 -16.64 -9.59 -43.30
CA ALA A 63 -17.73 -9.45 -44.25
C ALA A 63 -17.69 -10.62 -45.26
N PRO A 64 -18.83 -11.09 -45.79
CA PRO A 64 -18.86 -12.29 -46.61
C PRO A 64 -18.22 -12.00 -47.99
N GLY A 65 -16.99 -12.46 -48.18
CA GLY A 65 -16.33 -12.41 -49.49
C GLY A 65 -14.80 -12.43 -49.48
N GLU A 66 -14.15 -12.09 -48.38
CA GLU A 66 -12.69 -12.19 -48.29
C GLU A 66 -12.28 -13.53 -47.69
N LEU A 67 -11.56 -14.32 -48.46
CA LEU A 67 -10.85 -15.48 -47.95
C LEU A 67 -9.78 -14.98 -46.96
N PRO A 68 -9.59 -15.65 -45.80
CA PRO A 68 -8.51 -15.28 -44.89
C PRO A 68 -7.16 -15.35 -45.64
N PRO A 69 -6.24 -14.41 -45.40
CA PRO A 69 -4.97 -14.36 -46.11
C PRO A 69 -4.24 -15.69 -45.96
N LEU A 70 -3.79 -16.23 -47.09
CA LEU A 70 -3.00 -17.47 -47.16
C LEU A 70 -1.79 -17.32 -46.23
N ALA A 71 -1.44 -18.38 -45.49
CA ALA A 71 -0.34 -18.40 -44.50
C ALA A 71 1.05 -18.02 -45.05
N ASP A 72 1.13 -17.78 -46.36
CA ASP A 72 2.31 -17.56 -47.18
C ASP A 72 2.48 -16.06 -47.51
N GLU A 73 1.42 -15.27 -47.41
CA GLU A 73 1.43 -13.81 -47.59
C GLU A 73 1.91 -13.14 -46.30
N ARG A 74 3.24 -13.14 -46.12
CA ARG A 74 3.83 -12.28 -45.10
C ARG A 74 3.58 -10.82 -45.50
N PRO A 75 3.15 -9.95 -44.58
CA PRO A 75 3.08 -8.53 -44.85
C PRO A 75 4.44 -8.04 -45.37
N ALA A 76 4.43 -7.18 -46.39
CA ALA A 76 5.64 -6.61 -46.97
C ALA A 76 6.22 -5.52 -46.03
N TRP A 77 6.62 -5.92 -44.82
CA TRP A 77 7.30 -5.02 -43.90
C TRP A 77 8.61 -4.53 -44.52
N THR A 78 8.78 -3.23 -44.51
CA THR A 78 9.99 -2.53 -44.92
C THR A 78 10.87 -2.27 -43.70
N GLU A 79 12.08 -1.77 -43.93
CA GLU A 79 12.96 -1.34 -42.85
C GLU A 79 12.34 -0.21 -41.99
N ALA A 80 11.46 0.61 -42.58
CA ALA A 80 10.76 1.67 -41.87
C ALA A 80 9.81 1.12 -40.79
N ASP A 81 9.20 -0.05 -40.99
CA ASP A 81 8.29 -0.68 -40.02
C ASP A 81 8.98 -1.14 -38.73
N PHE A 82 10.33 -1.20 -38.73
CA PHE A 82 11.14 -1.61 -37.58
C PHE A 82 11.95 -0.45 -36.96
N ARG A 83 11.76 0.78 -37.42
CA ARG A 83 12.45 1.96 -36.92
C ARG A 83 11.45 2.96 -36.36
N LEU A 84 11.72 3.42 -35.14
CA LEU A 84 11.03 4.57 -34.58
C LEU A 84 11.58 5.85 -35.22
N THR A 85 10.74 6.86 -35.39
CA THR A 85 11.22 8.18 -35.81
C THR A 85 12.04 8.81 -34.69
N GLN A 86 12.85 9.83 -35.01
CA GLN A 86 13.60 10.57 -33.99
C GLN A 86 12.68 11.23 -32.96
N GLU A 87 11.51 11.72 -33.40
CA GLU A 87 10.46 12.28 -32.55
C GLU A 87 9.89 11.21 -31.60
N ASP A 88 9.59 10.01 -32.10
CA ASP A 88 9.12 8.89 -31.25
C ASP A 88 10.18 8.48 -30.22
N VAL A 89 11.47 8.49 -30.58
CA VAL A 89 12.57 8.19 -29.67
C VAL A 89 12.65 9.26 -28.57
N GLU A 90 12.57 10.54 -28.93
CA GLU A 90 12.57 11.66 -27.99
C GLU A 90 11.35 11.62 -27.05
N ASP A 91 10.17 11.25 -27.55
CA ASP A 91 8.98 11.05 -26.73
C ASP A 91 9.10 9.85 -25.77
N LEU A 92 9.74 8.77 -26.21
CA LEU A 92 10.01 7.60 -25.37
C LEU A 92 11.14 7.83 -24.35
N GLU A 93 11.98 8.85 -24.55
CA GLU A 93 12.94 9.30 -23.53
C GLU A 93 12.23 10.01 -22.35
N GLN A 94 10.98 10.45 -22.52
CA GLN A 94 10.19 10.97 -21.42
C GLN A 94 9.84 9.85 -20.43
N PRO A 95 9.90 10.10 -19.10
CA PRO A 95 9.59 9.08 -18.12
C PRO A 95 8.13 8.60 -18.20
N ASP A 96 7.95 7.35 -18.62
CA ASP A 96 6.67 6.64 -18.72
C ASP A 96 6.12 6.15 -17.36
N LEU A 97 6.96 6.19 -16.32
CA LEU A 97 6.65 5.74 -14.96
C LEU A 97 6.68 6.89 -13.95
N ALA A 98 5.80 6.78 -12.94
CA ALA A 98 5.79 7.72 -11.83
C ALA A 98 7.16 7.83 -11.13
N GLU A 99 7.55 9.05 -10.75
CA GLU A 99 8.87 9.37 -10.16
C GLU A 99 9.25 8.48 -8.95
N ASN A 100 8.29 8.20 -8.07
CA ASN A 100 8.51 7.32 -6.93
C ASN A 100 8.75 5.87 -7.35
N THR A 101 8.14 5.41 -8.44
CA THR A 101 8.39 4.08 -9.01
C THR A 101 9.82 3.98 -9.52
N LEU A 102 10.31 5.02 -10.23
CA LEU A 102 11.69 5.10 -10.72
C LEU A 102 12.67 5.11 -9.54
N THR A 103 12.49 6.01 -8.58
CA THR A 103 13.37 6.12 -7.39
C THR A 103 13.46 4.79 -6.62
N ASN A 104 12.33 4.12 -6.41
CA ASN A 104 12.29 2.82 -5.74
C ASN A 104 12.91 1.71 -6.58
N ARG A 105 12.70 1.73 -7.91
CA ARG A 105 13.34 0.78 -8.83
C ARG A 105 14.86 0.98 -8.79
N ASP A 106 15.35 2.18 -8.99
CA ASP A 106 16.78 2.48 -9.15
C ASP A 106 17.56 2.24 -7.85
N SER A 107 16.97 2.51 -6.68
CA SER A 107 17.56 2.10 -5.38
C SER A 107 17.61 0.58 -5.22
N THR A 108 16.55 -0.13 -5.62
CA THR A 108 16.51 -1.61 -5.59
C THR A 108 17.53 -2.22 -6.55
N VAL A 109 17.63 -1.69 -7.76
CA VAL A 109 18.55 -2.14 -8.81
C VAL A 109 19.99 -1.94 -8.37
N ARG A 110 20.36 -0.76 -7.87
CA ARG A 110 21.71 -0.51 -7.34
C ARG A 110 22.10 -1.48 -6.22
N ALA A 111 21.18 -1.80 -5.32
CA ALA A 111 21.44 -2.78 -4.26
C ALA A 111 21.66 -4.20 -4.80
N PHE A 112 20.99 -4.56 -5.90
CA PHE A 112 21.17 -5.85 -6.57
C PHE A 112 22.48 -5.90 -7.37
N GLU A 113 22.79 -4.86 -8.13
CA GLU A 113 24.05 -4.73 -8.86
C GLU A 113 25.25 -4.81 -7.91
N ALA A 114 25.21 -4.07 -6.80
CA ALA A 114 26.25 -4.12 -5.78
C ALA A 114 26.41 -5.54 -5.20
N TRP A 115 25.31 -6.24 -4.92
CA TRP A 115 25.37 -7.62 -4.45
C TRP A 115 25.97 -8.58 -5.49
N CYS A 116 25.60 -8.43 -6.76
CA CYS A 116 26.13 -9.22 -7.87
C CYS A 116 27.64 -9.02 -8.06
N ALA A 117 28.12 -7.77 -7.94
CA ALA A 117 29.53 -7.42 -8.05
C ALA A 117 30.39 -8.01 -6.91
N GLN A 118 29.81 -8.22 -5.73
CA GLN A 118 30.49 -8.80 -4.56
C GLN A 118 30.61 -10.33 -4.59
N GLN A 119 30.02 -11.01 -5.58
CA GLN A 119 30.14 -12.47 -5.69
C GLN A 119 31.50 -12.87 -6.26
N THR A 120 31.93 -14.11 -5.99
CA THR A 120 33.19 -14.66 -6.52
C THR A 120 32.92 -15.94 -7.31
N PRO A 121 33.06 -15.94 -8.66
CA PRO A 121 33.29 -14.76 -9.51
C PRO A 121 32.06 -13.82 -9.55
N PRO A 122 32.24 -12.54 -9.95
CA PRO A 122 31.15 -11.58 -10.06
C PRO A 122 30.03 -12.08 -10.99
N LEU A 123 28.79 -11.74 -10.65
CA LEU A 123 27.61 -12.14 -11.43
C LEU A 123 27.12 -11.00 -12.31
N LEU A 124 26.57 -11.34 -13.48
CA LEU A 124 25.87 -10.38 -14.34
C LEU A 124 24.48 -10.04 -13.75
N ALA A 125 24.22 -8.75 -13.56
CA ALA A 125 22.96 -8.24 -13.02
C ALA A 125 21.91 -7.95 -14.11
N HIS A 126 22.33 -7.66 -15.34
CA HIS A 126 21.45 -7.34 -16.46
C HIS A 126 22.04 -7.85 -17.79
N PRO A 127 21.38 -8.78 -18.50
CA PRO A 127 20.34 -9.66 -17.99
C PRO A 127 20.90 -10.63 -16.92
N CYS A 128 20.17 -10.87 -15.84
CA CYS A 128 20.56 -11.86 -14.84
C CYS A 128 19.97 -13.26 -15.13
N THR A 129 20.70 -14.30 -14.74
CA THR A 129 20.21 -15.68 -14.86
C THR A 129 19.16 -16.03 -13.80
N THR A 130 18.35 -17.06 -14.04
CA THR A 130 17.45 -17.67 -13.03
C THR A 130 18.19 -18.03 -11.74
N ARG A 131 19.44 -18.52 -11.86
CA ARG A 131 20.30 -18.81 -10.70
C ARG A 131 20.61 -17.54 -9.91
N THR A 132 21.07 -16.48 -10.57
CA THR A 132 21.38 -15.19 -9.93
C THR A 132 20.17 -14.62 -9.20
N TYR A 133 19.02 -14.57 -9.88
CA TYR A 133 17.77 -14.06 -9.31
C TYR A 133 17.30 -14.88 -8.09
N THR A 134 17.36 -16.21 -8.19
CA THR A 134 16.99 -17.10 -7.08
C THR A 134 17.97 -16.97 -5.90
N SER A 135 19.28 -16.91 -6.15
CA SER A 135 20.29 -16.70 -5.11
C SER A 135 20.11 -15.38 -4.38
N TYR A 136 19.79 -14.31 -5.12
CA TYR A 136 19.51 -13.01 -4.50
C TYR A 136 18.23 -13.04 -3.66
N ALA A 137 17.16 -13.69 -4.13
CA ALA A 137 15.95 -13.91 -3.34
C ALA A 137 16.26 -14.63 -2.02
N LEU A 138 17.08 -15.68 -2.05
CA LEU A 138 17.51 -16.41 -0.85
C LEU A 138 18.37 -15.53 0.07
N HIS A 139 19.26 -14.72 -0.48
CA HIS A 139 20.05 -13.73 0.28
C HIS A 139 19.14 -12.73 1.01
N LEU A 140 18.15 -12.15 0.32
CA LEU A 140 17.18 -11.23 0.92
C LEU A 140 16.31 -11.92 1.99
N ILE A 141 15.93 -13.18 1.78
CA ILE A 141 15.20 -13.97 2.80
C ILE A 141 16.06 -14.18 4.04
N ARG A 142 17.36 -14.47 3.91
CA ARG A 142 18.26 -14.63 5.07
C ARG A 142 18.37 -13.33 5.87
N ARG A 143 18.57 -12.20 5.19
CA ARG A 143 18.56 -10.86 5.81
C ARG A 143 17.22 -10.55 6.48
N GLY A 144 16.13 -10.92 5.83
CA GLY A 144 14.79 -10.81 6.39
C GLY A 144 14.58 -11.62 7.66
N LYS A 145 15.07 -12.87 7.70
CA LYS A 145 15.05 -13.71 8.89
C LYS A 145 15.94 -13.19 10.02
N ALA A 146 16.97 -12.40 9.70
CA ALA A 146 17.79 -11.67 10.66
C ALA A 146 17.14 -10.35 11.14
N GLY A 147 15.90 -10.06 10.72
CA GLY A 147 15.13 -8.88 11.17
C GLY A 147 15.21 -7.66 10.25
N GLU A 148 16.01 -7.71 9.19
CA GLU A 148 16.23 -6.53 8.34
C GLU A 148 15.04 -6.22 7.40
N PHE A 149 14.38 -7.28 6.91
CA PHE A 149 13.31 -7.15 5.92
C PHE A 149 12.08 -7.99 6.27
N LYS A 150 10.92 -7.50 5.84
CA LYS A 150 9.67 -8.25 5.87
C LYS A 150 9.44 -8.99 4.55
N PRO A 151 8.64 -10.08 4.53
CA PRO A 151 8.34 -10.82 3.30
C PRO A 151 7.80 -9.96 2.16
N ASP A 152 6.98 -8.94 2.48
CA ASP A 152 6.43 -8.04 1.47
C ASP A 152 7.50 -7.13 0.84
N THR A 153 8.46 -6.65 1.64
CA THR A 153 9.60 -5.87 1.16
C THR A 153 10.42 -6.67 0.16
N VAL A 154 10.76 -7.93 0.49
CA VAL A 154 11.51 -8.82 -0.40
C VAL A 154 10.72 -9.09 -1.68
N LYS A 155 9.42 -9.35 -1.59
CA LYS A 155 8.55 -9.53 -2.76
C LYS A 155 8.57 -8.31 -3.69
N GLN A 156 8.51 -7.10 -3.13
CA GLN A 156 8.56 -5.86 -3.92
C GLN A 156 9.94 -5.64 -4.57
N TYR A 157 11.03 -5.92 -3.85
CA TYR A 157 12.39 -5.83 -4.39
C TYR A 157 12.55 -6.74 -5.61
N LEU A 158 12.19 -8.02 -5.45
CA LEU A 158 12.27 -9.01 -6.51
C LEU A 158 11.40 -8.64 -7.72
N SER A 159 10.19 -8.12 -7.48
CA SER A 159 9.31 -7.64 -8.55
C SER A 159 9.95 -6.51 -9.37
N ARG A 160 10.60 -5.54 -8.72
CA ARG A 160 11.27 -4.42 -9.42
C ARG A 160 12.44 -4.93 -10.26
N ILE A 161 13.26 -5.81 -9.69
CA ILE A 161 14.38 -6.43 -10.42
C ILE A 161 13.87 -7.21 -11.62
N TYR A 162 12.83 -8.04 -11.45
CA TYR A 162 12.23 -8.82 -12.53
C TYR A 162 11.72 -7.94 -13.69
N ASN A 163 11.01 -6.85 -13.36
CA ASN A 163 10.46 -5.97 -14.40
C ASN A 163 11.53 -5.13 -15.10
N TRP A 164 12.65 -4.85 -14.41
CA TRP A 164 13.82 -4.17 -14.97
C TRP A 164 14.64 -5.05 -15.94
N GLN A 165 14.50 -6.39 -15.88
CA GLN A 165 15.15 -7.30 -16.84
C GLN A 165 14.53 -7.17 -18.24
N PRO A 166 15.31 -7.40 -19.32
CA PRO A 166 14.81 -7.37 -20.69
C PRO A 166 13.68 -8.39 -20.87
N VAL A 167 12.58 -8.01 -21.53
CA VAL A 167 11.33 -8.79 -21.60
C VAL A 167 11.56 -10.24 -22.06
N GLY A 168 12.42 -10.45 -23.07
CA GLY A 168 12.77 -11.77 -23.61
C GLY A 168 13.85 -12.53 -22.83
N MET A 169 14.48 -11.91 -21.83
CA MET A 169 15.59 -12.48 -21.04
C MET A 169 15.27 -12.51 -19.54
N ARG A 170 14.00 -12.37 -19.18
CA ARG A 170 13.55 -12.41 -17.78
C ARG A 170 13.83 -13.78 -17.15
N PRO A 171 14.38 -13.83 -15.92
CA PRO A 171 14.61 -15.09 -15.22
C PRO A 171 13.31 -15.77 -14.83
N ASP A 172 13.34 -17.10 -14.67
CA ASP A 172 12.22 -17.80 -14.02
C ASP A 172 12.14 -17.39 -12.54
N ARG A 173 11.00 -16.84 -12.14
CA ARG A 173 10.74 -16.35 -10.78
C ARG A 173 10.02 -17.35 -9.89
N SER A 174 9.58 -18.50 -10.42
CA SER A 174 8.70 -19.46 -9.75
C SER A 174 9.27 -19.92 -8.39
N ARG A 175 10.51 -20.39 -8.38
CA ARG A 175 11.20 -20.88 -7.18
C ARG A 175 11.43 -19.77 -6.16
N ALA A 176 11.87 -18.59 -6.59
CA ALA A 176 12.07 -17.45 -5.71
C ALA A 176 10.76 -17.03 -5.02
N GLN A 177 9.65 -16.94 -5.76
CA GLN A 177 8.34 -16.61 -5.22
C GLN A 177 7.83 -17.68 -4.24
N GLY A 178 8.00 -18.96 -4.57
CA GLY A 178 7.67 -20.06 -3.67
C GLY A 178 8.41 -19.98 -2.33
N ARG A 179 9.70 -19.61 -2.34
CA ARG A 179 10.49 -19.43 -1.12
C ARG A 179 10.06 -18.22 -0.29
N VAL A 180 9.73 -17.10 -0.92
CA VAL A 180 9.17 -15.92 -0.23
C VAL A 180 7.83 -16.26 0.40
N GLN A 181 6.96 -17.00 -0.30
CA GLN A 181 5.66 -17.41 0.24
C GLN A 181 5.80 -18.38 1.42
N ALA A 182 6.67 -19.39 1.30
CA ALA A 182 6.94 -20.31 2.41
C ALA A 182 7.47 -19.56 3.65
N TRP A 183 8.40 -18.62 3.45
CA TRP A 183 8.87 -17.77 4.54
C TRP A 183 7.75 -16.90 5.13
N ARG A 184 6.90 -16.29 4.30
CA ARG A 184 5.75 -15.51 4.77
C ARG A 184 4.85 -16.34 5.68
N ASN A 185 4.57 -17.59 5.33
CA ASN A 185 3.74 -18.48 6.15
C ASN A 185 4.38 -18.74 7.53
N THR A 186 5.69 -19.02 7.58
CA THR A 186 6.41 -19.19 8.85
C THR A 186 6.48 -17.89 9.67
N TRP A 187 6.66 -16.75 9.00
CA TRP A 187 6.75 -15.45 9.63
C TRP A 187 5.42 -15.03 10.26
N VAL A 188 4.29 -15.26 9.58
CA VAL A 188 2.95 -15.03 10.15
C VAL A 188 2.70 -15.93 11.36
N LYS A 189 3.05 -17.23 11.28
CA LYS A 189 2.93 -18.15 12.41
C LYS A 189 3.76 -17.73 13.63
N ALA A 190 4.87 -17.03 13.41
CA ALA A 190 5.71 -16.47 14.45
C ALA A 190 5.21 -15.10 14.98
N GLY A 191 3.97 -14.70 14.66
CA GLY A 191 3.39 -13.41 15.08
C GLY A 191 3.71 -12.24 14.16
N GLY A 192 4.35 -12.47 13.01
CA GLY A 192 4.65 -11.44 12.03
C GLY A 192 3.38 -10.84 11.41
N ALA A 193 3.24 -9.52 11.50
CA ALA A 193 2.11 -8.78 10.95
C ALA A 193 2.55 -7.64 10.02
N VAL A 194 1.66 -7.29 9.09
CA VAL A 194 1.88 -6.15 8.17
C VAL A 194 1.71 -4.86 8.95
N ASP A 195 2.70 -3.98 8.89
CA ASP A 195 2.59 -2.67 9.53
C ASP A 195 1.53 -1.83 8.83
N ARG A 196 0.58 -1.35 9.61
CA ARG A 196 -0.40 -0.36 9.19
C ARG A 196 -0.21 0.89 10.03
N ALA A 197 -0.50 2.04 9.44
CA ALA A 197 -0.58 3.28 10.21
C ALA A 197 -1.74 3.15 11.21
N ALA A 198 -1.71 3.88 12.32
CA ALA A 198 -2.88 4.01 13.20
C ALA A 198 -4.13 4.50 12.45
N ALA A 199 -5.33 4.35 13.01
CA ALA A 199 -6.50 5.10 12.58
C ALA A 199 -6.64 6.37 13.42
N VAL A 200 -6.57 7.54 12.78
CA VAL A 200 -6.88 8.82 13.45
C VAL A 200 -8.37 9.07 13.25
N THR A 201 -9.18 8.51 14.13
CA THR A 201 -10.63 8.75 14.16
C THR A 201 -10.95 10.18 14.58
N LEU A 202 -12.21 10.61 14.44
CA LEU A 202 -12.65 11.98 14.71
C LEU A 202 -12.21 12.50 16.09
N PRO A 203 -12.36 11.74 17.20
CA PRO A 203 -11.88 12.22 18.50
C PRO A 203 -10.38 12.48 18.54
N TYR A 204 -9.56 11.60 17.94
CA TYR A 204 -8.12 11.82 17.84
C TYR A 204 -7.78 12.99 16.92
N ASN A 205 -8.49 13.16 15.80
CA ASN A 205 -8.28 14.27 14.90
C ASN A 205 -8.61 15.61 15.58
N LEU A 206 -9.72 15.69 16.31
CA LEU A 206 -10.10 16.88 17.07
C LEU A 206 -9.07 17.18 18.17
N ARG A 207 -8.58 16.16 18.88
CA ARG A 207 -7.49 16.33 19.85
C ARG A 207 -6.20 16.85 19.20
N ILE A 208 -5.87 16.36 18.00
CA ILE A 208 -4.71 16.85 17.24
C ILE A 208 -4.92 18.30 16.85
N ILE A 209 -6.07 18.65 16.27
CA ILE A 209 -6.40 20.02 15.86
C ILE A 209 -6.39 20.98 17.06
N ALA A 210 -6.92 20.56 18.21
CA ALA A 210 -6.94 21.37 19.43
C ALA A 210 -5.55 21.70 19.98
N ALA A 211 -4.52 20.91 19.65
CA ALA A 211 -3.13 21.18 20.03
C ALA A 211 -2.41 22.12 19.06
N ILE A 212 -3.06 22.55 17.97
CA ILE A 212 -2.48 23.42 16.94
C ILE A 212 -2.72 24.88 17.31
N ASP A 213 -1.65 25.67 17.32
CA ASP A 213 -1.71 27.13 17.45
C ASP A 213 -2.17 27.78 16.13
N GLU A 214 -3.50 27.91 15.97
CA GLU A 214 -4.17 28.50 14.81
C GLU A 214 -3.95 30.03 14.65
N ASP A 215 -3.23 30.70 15.54
CA ASP A 215 -2.88 32.12 15.36
C ASP A 215 -1.70 32.29 14.38
N THR A 216 -0.88 31.26 14.25
CA THR A 216 0.28 31.27 13.35
C THR A 216 -0.06 30.85 11.91
N PRO A 217 0.65 31.34 10.88
CA PRO A 217 0.53 30.85 9.51
C PRO A 217 0.73 29.33 9.38
N ILE A 218 1.65 28.76 10.17
CA ILE A 218 1.92 27.31 10.20
C ILE A 218 0.73 26.57 10.78
N GLY A 219 0.16 27.04 11.88
CA GLY A 219 -0.98 26.38 12.50
C GLY A 219 -2.25 26.48 11.67
N LYS A 220 -2.52 27.62 11.01
CA LYS A 220 -3.62 27.74 10.03
C LYS A 220 -3.51 26.70 8.92
N ARG A 221 -2.29 26.53 8.36
CA ARG A 221 -2.02 25.47 7.38
C ARG A 221 -2.28 24.07 7.96
N ASP A 222 -1.69 23.79 9.12
CA ASP A 222 -1.66 22.45 9.71
C ASP A 222 -3.06 22.02 10.21
N ALA A 223 -3.86 22.96 10.74
CA ALA A 223 -5.24 22.72 11.13
C ALA A 223 -6.14 22.44 9.93
N PHE A 224 -6.01 23.23 8.85
CA PHE A 224 -6.73 22.95 7.61
C PHE A 224 -6.27 21.64 6.96
N LEU A 225 -4.98 21.34 6.98
CA LEU A 225 -4.41 20.09 6.49
C LEU A 225 -5.01 18.87 7.20
N ALA A 226 -5.05 18.88 8.54
CA ALA A 226 -5.62 17.79 9.34
C ALA A 226 -7.14 17.63 9.11
N ALA A 227 -7.88 18.73 9.08
CA ALA A 227 -9.31 18.71 8.79
C ALA A 227 -9.59 18.14 7.39
N LEU A 228 -8.92 18.67 6.35
CA LEU A 228 -9.13 18.26 4.96
C LEU A 228 -8.74 16.79 4.72
N ALA A 229 -7.60 16.36 5.29
CA ALA A 229 -7.14 14.98 5.16
C ALA A 229 -8.13 13.96 5.72
N TYR A 230 -8.79 14.30 6.84
CA TYR A 230 -9.85 13.49 7.44
C TYR A 230 -11.09 13.42 6.54
N VAL A 231 -11.72 14.57 6.26
CA VAL A 231 -13.05 14.64 5.62
C VAL A 231 -13.06 14.19 4.16
N ASN A 232 -11.93 14.31 3.46
CA ASN A 232 -11.80 13.92 2.06
C ASN A 232 -10.99 12.63 1.84
N LEU A 233 -10.61 11.94 2.92
CA LEU A 233 -9.87 10.68 2.90
C LEU A 233 -8.60 10.76 2.03
N HIS A 234 -7.91 11.90 1.99
CA HIS A 234 -6.81 12.09 1.06
C HIS A 234 -5.63 11.16 1.35
N ARG A 235 -4.99 10.70 0.27
CA ARG A 235 -3.61 10.19 0.36
C ARG A 235 -2.66 11.37 0.46
N GLU A 236 -1.49 11.13 1.04
CA GLU A 236 -0.45 12.15 1.15
C GLU A 236 -0.04 12.79 -0.19
N MET A 237 0.13 11.97 -1.24
CA MET A 237 0.40 12.48 -2.58
C MET A 237 -0.74 13.38 -3.09
N GLU A 238 -1.99 13.04 -2.79
CA GLU A 238 -3.16 13.82 -3.20
C GLU A 238 -3.16 15.20 -2.51
N LEU A 239 -2.79 15.26 -1.23
CA LEU A 239 -2.60 16.53 -0.51
C LEU A 239 -1.42 17.33 -1.09
N ALA A 240 -0.29 16.67 -1.36
CA ALA A 240 0.92 17.32 -1.89
C ALA A 240 0.73 17.88 -3.30
N ASP A 241 -0.21 17.32 -4.07
CA ASP A 241 -0.55 17.75 -5.44
C ASP A 241 -1.84 18.56 -5.51
N GLN A 242 -2.46 18.87 -4.38
CA GLN A 242 -3.64 19.72 -4.32
C GLN A 242 -3.29 21.17 -4.66
N LEU A 243 -4.16 21.81 -5.44
CA LEU A 243 -4.00 23.19 -5.90
C LEU A 243 -5.07 24.08 -5.27
N VAL A 244 -4.78 25.37 -5.16
CA VAL A 244 -5.74 26.37 -4.65
C VAL A 244 -7.03 26.36 -5.45
N GLY A 245 -6.94 26.37 -6.79
CA GLY A 245 -8.12 26.38 -7.67
C GLY A 245 -8.98 25.12 -7.63
N ARG A 246 -8.53 24.07 -6.93
CA ARG A 246 -9.25 22.80 -6.73
C ARG A 246 -10.03 22.73 -5.42
N VAL A 247 -10.02 23.79 -4.63
CA VAL A 247 -10.83 23.92 -3.42
C VAL A 247 -11.71 25.15 -3.57
N ARG A 248 -13.02 24.93 -3.63
CA ARG A 248 -14.02 26.01 -3.63
C ARG A 248 -14.69 26.05 -2.26
N VAL A 249 -14.62 27.20 -1.62
CA VAL A 249 -15.21 27.41 -0.29
C VAL A 249 -16.64 27.93 -0.47
N HIS A 250 -17.60 27.24 0.14
CA HIS A 250 -18.99 27.68 0.28
C HIS A 250 -19.29 27.90 1.76
N ASP A 251 -20.39 28.58 2.08
CA ASP A 251 -20.77 28.81 3.48
C ASP A 251 -21.11 27.52 4.24
N THR A 252 -21.57 26.50 3.53
CA THR A 252 -22.00 25.22 4.10
C THR A 252 -20.98 24.10 3.99
N GLY A 253 -19.81 24.36 3.38
CA GLY A 253 -18.81 23.32 3.13
C GLY A 253 -17.82 23.65 2.01
N LEU A 254 -17.08 22.64 1.58
CA LEU A 254 -16.09 22.75 0.51
C LEU A 254 -16.44 21.87 -0.67
N TYR A 255 -16.25 22.36 -1.89
CA TYR A 255 -16.15 21.51 -3.06
C TYR A 255 -14.67 21.26 -3.39
N VAL A 256 -14.24 20.00 -3.28
CA VAL A 256 -12.83 19.61 -3.41
C VAL A 256 -12.66 18.70 -4.63
N ILE A 257 -11.78 19.12 -5.54
CA ILE A 257 -11.41 18.34 -6.73
C ILE A 257 -10.06 17.67 -6.47
N THR A 258 -10.01 16.35 -6.57
CA THR A 258 -8.76 15.58 -6.50
C THR A 258 -8.43 15.08 -7.90
N ALA A 259 -7.41 15.64 -8.56
CA ALA A 259 -7.21 15.42 -10.00
C ALA A 259 -6.67 14.03 -10.36
N THR A 260 -5.87 13.43 -9.51
CA THR A 260 -5.32 12.10 -9.74
C THR A 260 -5.39 11.31 -8.45
N SER A 261 -6.01 10.14 -8.53
CA SER A 261 -5.93 9.14 -7.46
C SER A 261 -5.28 7.88 -8.04
N LYS A 262 -4.68 7.05 -7.19
CA LYS A 262 -4.03 5.80 -7.64
C LYS A 262 -4.99 4.89 -8.46
N THR A 263 -6.28 5.03 -8.24
CA THR A 263 -7.38 4.28 -8.88
C THR A 263 -7.99 5.01 -10.07
N ASP A 264 -7.70 6.31 -10.26
CA ASP A 264 -8.10 7.09 -11.43
C ASP A 264 -6.95 7.11 -12.45
N GLN A 265 -6.78 5.97 -13.14
CA GLN A 265 -5.80 5.84 -14.22
C GLN A 265 -6.17 6.68 -15.46
N THR A 266 -7.42 7.17 -15.53
CA THR A 266 -7.94 7.99 -16.63
C THR A 266 -7.75 9.50 -16.43
N GLY A 267 -7.33 9.93 -15.23
CA GLY A 267 -7.08 11.35 -14.93
C GLY A 267 -8.31 12.25 -14.96
N LYS A 268 -9.53 11.69 -14.83
CA LYS A 268 -10.78 12.46 -14.87
C LYS A 268 -10.92 13.39 -13.67
N GLY A 269 -10.23 13.06 -12.58
CA GLY A 269 -10.39 13.70 -11.29
C GLY A 269 -11.73 13.35 -10.64
N SER A 270 -11.77 13.44 -9.31
CA SER A 270 -13.00 13.26 -8.55
C SER A 270 -13.29 14.51 -7.74
N GLY A 271 -14.36 15.21 -8.11
CA GLY A 271 -14.92 16.33 -7.35
C GLY A 271 -15.97 15.84 -6.35
N ARG A 272 -15.93 16.34 -5.11
CA ARG A 272 -16.93 16.05 -4.09
C ARG A 272 -17.23 17.29 -3.26
N PHE A 273 -18.51 17.52 -2.98
CA PHE A 273 -18.94 18.44 -1.93
C PHE A 273 -18.82 17.77 -0.56
N ILE A 274 -18.24 18.50 0.38
CA ILE A 274 -17.99 18.09 1.76
C ILE A 274 -18.65 19.14 2.64
N ARG A 275 -19.74 18.74 3.32
CA ARG A 275 -20.41 19.59 4.31
C ARG A 275 -19.44 19.94 5.42
N ASP A 276 -19.53 21.17 5.93
CA ASP A 276 -18.77 21.61 7.10
C ASP A 276 -19.28 20.94 8.39
N PRO A 277 -18.50 20.08 9.05
CA PRO A 277 -18.83 19.55 10.36
C PRO A 277 -18.51 20.60 11.42
N GLU A 278 -19.45 20.86 12.33
CA GLU A 278 -19.34 21.94 13.33
C GLU A 278 -18.09 21.81 14.22
N ASP A 279 -17.68 20.59 14.53
CA ASP A 279 -16.49 20.28 15.31
C ASP A 279 -15.17 20.49 14.53
N LEU A 280 -15.17 20.20 13.22
CA LEU A 280 -14.02 20.37 12.34
C LEU A 280 -13.88 21.77 11.75
N GLN A 281 -14.93 22.59 11.76
CA GLN A 281 -14.95 24.00 11.32
C GLN A 281 -14.15 24.19 10.02
N LEU A 282 -14.41 23.30 9.06
CA LEU A 282 -13.70 23.11 7.82
C LEU A 282 -13.69 24.39 6.98
N VAL A 283 -14.82 25.09 6.91
CA VAL A 283 -14.93 26.35 6.15
C VAL A 283 -14.08 27.43 6.78
N ARG A 284 -14.14 27.59 8.11
CA ARG A 284 -13.32 28.59 8.83
C ARG A 284 -11.83 28.34 8.60
N ARG A 285 -11.38 27.09 8.79
CA ARG A 285 -9.96 26.71 8.63
C ARG A 285 -9.49 26.86 7.19
N ALA A 286 -10.33 26.52 6.22
CA ALA A 286 -10.04 26.75 4.80
C ALA A 286 -9.86 28.24 4.49
N ARG A 287 -10.78 29.09 4.94
CA ARG A 287 -10.70 30.55 4.76
C ARG A 287 -9.40 31.10 5.38
N ALA A 288 -9.15 30.78 6.64
CA ALA A 288 -7.96 31.25 7.36
C ALA A 288 -6.65 30.87 6.64
N TRP A 289 -6.55 29.65 6.09
CA TRP A 289 -5.37 29.25 5.34
C TRP A 289 -5.27 29.92 3.96
N LEU A 290 -6.38 30.04 3.23
CA LEU A 290 -6.40 30.71 1.94
C LEU A 290 -6.07 32.21 2.07
N ASP A 291 -6.47 32.84 3.18
CA ASP A 291 -6.12 34.23 3.48
C ASP A 291 -4.61 34.38 3.69
N VAL A 292 -3.98 33.45 4.43
CA VAL A 292 -2.50 33.41 4.56
C VAL A 292 -1.82 33.23 3.20
N LEU A 293 -2.34 32.37 2.31
CA LEU A 293 -1.77 32.22 0.98
C LEU A 293 -1.87 33.52 0.16
N ARG A 294 -2.97 34.26 0.29
CA ARG A 294 -3.17 35.56 -0.38
C ARG A 294 -2.19 36.60 0.14
N GLU A 295 -2.03 36.71 1.46
CA GLU A 295 -1.05 37.60 2.10
C GLU A 295 0.39 37.30 1.64
N LEU A 296 0.69 36.02 1.39
CA LEU A 296 1.99 35.57 0.90
C LEU A 296 2.14 35.62 -0.64
N GLY A 297 1.12 36.07 -1.38
CA GLY A 297 1.12 36.15 -2.84
C GLY A 297 1.16 34.80 -3.56
N ALA A 298 0.61 33.75 -2.94
CA ALA A 298 0.65 32.35 -3.35
C ALA A 298 -0.74 31.71 -3.48
N ASP A 299 -1.74 32.49 -3.91
CA ASP A 299 -3.16 32.12 -4.02
C ASP A 299 -3.64 31.90 -5.47
N ARG A 300 -2.73 31.85 -6.46
CA ARG A 300 -3.16 31.61 -7.85
C ARG A 300 -3.82 30.23 -7.96
N PRO A 301 -4.78 30.01 -8.87
CA PRO A 301 -5.43 28.71 -9.02
C PRO A 301 -4.48 27.53 -9.27
N THR A 302 -3.33 27.80 -9.90
CA THR A 302 -2.26 26.83 -10.20
C THR A 302 -1.25 26.66 -9.07
N ASP A 303 -1.30 27.50 -8.04
CA ASP A 303 -0.40 27.39 -6.90
C ASP A 303 -0.75 26.17 -6.04
N PRO A 304 0.25 25.50 -5.44
CA PRO A 304 0.00 24.41 -4.52
C PRO A 304 -0.75 24.89 -3.28
N LEU A 305 -1.81 24.17 -2.91
CA LEU A 305 -2.61 24.48 -1.74
C LEU A 305 -1.78 24.38 -0.45
N PHE A 306 -0.91 23.38 -0.33
CA PHE A 306 -0.03 23.24 0.83
C PHE A 306 1.41 23.62 0.47
N ARG A 307 1.87 24.70 1.10
CA ARG A 307 3.21 25.28 0.90
C ARG A 307 4.07 25.09 2.15
N ALA A 308 5.34 24.82 1.93
CA ALA A 308 6.30 24.80 3.03
C ALA A 308 6.54 26.24 3.50
N LEU A 309 6.50 26.43 4.81
CA LEU A 309 6.77 27.70 5.46
C LEU A 309 8.07 27.59 6.27
N THR A 310 8.78 28.70 6.39
CA THR A 310 9.86 28.87 7.36
C THR A 310 9.29 28.96 8.77
N VAL A 311 10.13 28.82 9.79
CA VAL A 311 9.70 28.98 11.20
C VAL A 311 9.08 30.35 11.50
N LYS A 312 9.40 31.37 10.69
CA LYS A 312 8.83 32.73 10.79
C LYS A 312 7.52 32.90 10.00
N GLY A 313 7.00 31.84 9.37
CA GLY A 313 5.76 31.88 8.61
C GLY A 313 5.87 32.32 7.14
N ALA A 314 7.05 32.75 6.68
CA ALA A 314 7.28 33.08 5.26
C ALA A 314 7.38 31.84 4.37
N LEU A 315 7.08 31.97 3.07
CA LEU A 315 7.24 30.90 2.09
C LEU A 315 8.68 30.39 2.04
N ARG A 316 8.85 29.06 2.06
CA ARG A 316 10.15 28.44 1.83
C ARG A 316 10.53 28.57 0.35
N SER A 317 11.71 29.12 0.09
CA SER A 317 12.30 29.12 -1.26
C SER A 317 12.87 27.73 -1.61
N TYR A 318 12.73 27.37 -2.87
CA TYR A 318 13.32 26.16 -3.45
C TYR A 318 14.18 26.55 -4.65
N PRO A 319 15.24 25.78 -4.97
CA PRO A 319 16.02 26.00 -6.19
C PRO A 319 15.14 25.97 -7.43
N GLU A 320 15.48 26.82 -8.40
CA GLU A 320 14.88 26.81 -9.72
C GLU A 320 15.12 25.45 -10.42
N GLY A 321 14.17 25.00 -11.24
CA GLY A 321 14.24 23.69 -11.90
C GLY A 321 13.96 22.49 -10.98
N ARG A 322 13.59 22.70 -9.70
CA ARG A 322 13.11 21.60 -8.85
C ARG A 322 11.90 20.95 -9.52
N LYS A 323 11.95 19.63 -9.78
CA LYS A 323 10.88 18.86 -10.45
C LYS A 323 9.48 19.08 -9.88
N ARG A 324 9.33 19.10 -8.55
CA ARG A 324 8.04 19.37 -7.87
C ARG A 324 7.71 20.87 -7.70
N GLY A 325 8.54 21.75 -8.27
CA GLY A 325 8.43 23.20 -8.15
C GLY A 325 8.32 23.66 -6.70
N THR A 326 7.25 24.39 -6.40
CA THR A 326 6.96 24.95 -5.08
C THR A 326 6.13 24.04 -4.17
N LYS A 327 5.69 22.87 -4.65
CA LYS A 327 4.88 21.91 -3.90
C LYS A 327 5.64 21.31 -2.72
N MET A 328 4.97 21.11 -1.59
CA MET A 328 5.52 20.30 -0.50
C MET A 328 5.83 18.88 -1.00
N ARG A 329 6.86 18.26 -0.40
CA ARG A 329 7.09 16.83 -0.63
C ARG A 329 6.03 16.04 0.15
N PRO A 330 5.52 14.92 -0.41
CA PRO A 330 4.66 14.00 0.32
C PRO A 330 5.25 13.63 1.69
N GLY A 331 6.51 13.18 1.72
CA GLY A 331 7.20 12.86 2.99
C GLY A 331 7.25 14.02 3.99
N SER A 332 7.35 15.28 3.53
CA SER A 332 7.29 16.43 4.44
C SER A 332 5.89 16.65 5.03
N LEU A 333 4.82 16.30 4.30
CA LEU A 333 3.49 16.25 4.87
C LEU A 333 3.36 15.10 5.88
N ASN A 334 3.94 13.91 5.60
CA ASN A 334 4.00 12.82 6.58
C ASN A 334 4.64 13.27 7.90
N GLU A 335 5.83 13.85 7.81
CA GLU A 335 6.59 14.35 8.94
C GLU A 335 5.78 15.39 9.72
N ARG A 336 5.01 16.22 9.01
CA ARG A 336 4.12 17.19 9.64
C ARG A 336 2.97 16.52 10.38
N PHE A 337 2.26 15.57 9.78
CA PHE A 337 1.23 14.80 10.47
C PHE A 337 1.76 14.08 11.71
N GLN A 338 2.97 13.52 11.65
CA GLN A 338 3.63 12.87 12.78
C GLN A 338 3.92 13.86 13.90
N LEU A 339 4.48 15.01 13.57
CA LEU A 339 4.75 16.06 14.55
C LEU A 339 3.46 16.56 15.22
N LEU A 340 2.39 16.78 14.46
CA LEU A 340 1.10 17.23 15.01
C LEU A 340 0.54 16.18 15.99
N ALA A 341 0.65 14.90 15.65
CA ALA A 341 0.27 13.81 16.54
C ALA A 341 1.14 13.74 17.80
N GLU A 342 2.46 13.94 17.67
CA GLU A 342 3.40 14.02 18.80
C GLU A 342 3.07 15.18 19.73
N GLN A 343 2.82 16.38 19.19
CA GLN A 343 2.45 17.58 19.95
C GLN A 343 1.13 17.42 20.71
N ALA A 344 0.19 16.67 20.14
CA ALA A 344 -1.08 16.33 20.79
C ALA A 344 -0.99 15.15 21.78
N GLY A 345 0.20 14.56 21.96
CA GLY A 345 0.42 13.40 22.84
C GLY A 345 -0.25 12.12 22.33
N VAL A 346 -0.42 11.98 21.01
CA VAL A 346 -1.00 10.80 20.34
C VAL A 346 -0.08 10.22 19.23
N PRO A 347 1.24 10.04 19.45
CA PRO A 347 2.13 9.49 18.42
C PRO A 347 1.80 8.04 18.04
N TYR A 348 1.11 7.32 18.93
CA TYR A 348 0.65 5.95 18.74
C TYR A 348 -0.82 5.81 19.14
N ILE A 349 -1.56 4.98 18.41
CA ILE A 349 -2.93 4.58 18.70
C ILE A 349 -3.01 3.06 18.51
N ASP A 350 -3.45 2.33 19.53
CA ASP A 350 -3.50 0.85 19.56
C ASP A 350 -2.17 0.19 19.13
N GLY A 351 -1.05 0.71 19.65
CA GLY A 351 0.29 0.22 19.33
C GLY A 351 0.78 0.52 17.90
N GLN A 352 -0.03 1.17 17.08
CA GLN A 352 0.32 1.57 15.72
C GLN A 352 0.77 3.03 15.69
N ARG A 353 1.84 3.31 14.94
CA ARG A 353 2.35 4.69 14.79
C ARG A 353 1.43 5.51 13.91
N VAL A 354 1.16 6.76 14.30
CA VAL A 354 0.45 7.73 13.45
C VAL A 354 1.34 8.14 12.27
N ARG A 355 0.74 8.18 11.07
CA ARG A 355 1.37 8.60 9.81
C ARG A 355 0.32 9.33 8.96
N SER A 356 0.70 9.93 7.82
CA SER A 356 -0.25 10.60 6.93
C SER A 356 -1.47 9.74 6.56
N HIS A 357 -1.24 8.44 6.36
CA HIS A 357 -2.30 7.48 6.02
C HIS A 357 -3.29 7.18 7.15
N SER A 358 -3.05 7.71 8.35
CA SER A 358 -3.89 7.49 9.52
C SER A 358 -5.23 8.21 9.43
N TRP A 359 -5.27 9.41 8.85
CA TRP A 359 -6.50 10.20 8.66
C TRP A 359 -7.48 9.47 7.74
N ARG A 360 -6.97 8.96 6.62
CA ARG A 360 -7.76 8.18 5.67
C ARG A 360 -8.35 6.91 6.30
N ALA A 361 -7.59 6.25 7.16
CA ALA A 361 -8.08 5.06 7.86
C ALA A 361 -9.11 5.41 8.94
N GLY A 362 -8.83 6.41 9.78
CA GLY A 362 -9.76 6.78 10.84
C GLY A 362 -11.09 7.32 10.32
N ALA A 363 -11.10 8.11 9.24
CA ALA A 363 -12.34 8.52 8.58
C ALA A 363 -13.16 7.32 8.09
N ASN A 364 -12.52 6.32 7.50
CA ASN A 364 -13.22 5.10 7.09
C ASN A 364 -13.69 4.26 8.28
N THR A 365 -12.88 4.11 9.33
CA THR A 365 -13.29 3.46 10.60
C THR A 365 -14.53 4.14 11.18
N ASN A 366 -14.58 5.47 11.22
CA ASN A 366 -15.76 6.18 11.70
C ASN A 366 -16.98 5.99 10.80
N MET A 367 -16.81 5.97 9.47
CA MET A 367 -17.90 5.65 8.55
C MET A 367 -18.42 4.21 8.73
N ILE A 368 -17.55 3.24 9.00
CA ILE A 368 -17.96 1.86 9.33
C ILE A 368 -18.77 1.85 10.63
N ALA A 369 -18.27 2.50 11.68
CA ALA A 369 -18.97 2.59 12.96
C ALA A 369 -20.34 3.28 12.84
N ALA A 370 -20.47 4.26 11.96
CA ALA A 370 -21.72 4.95 11.64
C ALA A 370 -22.64 4.17 10.69
N GLY A 371 -22.26 2.96 10.25
CA GLY A 371 -23.09 2.13 9.37
C GLY A 371 -23.15 2.60 7.91
N VAL A 372 -22.21 3.44 7.46
CA VAL A 372 -22.20 3.94 6.08
C VAL A 372 -21.96 2.79 5.09
N PRO A 373 -22.80 2.63 4.05
CA PRO A 373 -22.66 1.56 3.07
C PRO A 373 -21.28 1.51 2.40
N LEU A 374 -20.79 0.30 2.11
CA LEU A 374 -19.48 0.10 1.46
C LEU A 374 -19.36 0.89 0.15
N LYS A 375 -20.43 0.97 -0.65
CA LYS A 375 -20.44 1.72 -1.91
C LYS A 375 -20.16 3.21 -1.71
N GLU A 376 -20.76 3.82 -0.69
CA GLU A 376 -20.54 5.22 -0.35
C GLU A 376 -19.14 5.45 0.20
N ARG A 377 -18.64 4.55 1.05
CA ARG A 377 -17.25 4.58 1.52
C ARG A 377 -16.26 4.42 0.37
N ASN A 378 -16.53 3.53 -0.59
CA ASN A 378 -15.77 3.38 -1.84
C ASN A 378 -15.74 4.65 -2.66
N THR A 379 -16.87 5.32 -2.81
CA THR A 379 -16.96 6.62 -3.48
C THR A 379 -16.14 7.68 -2.75
N ALA A 380 -16.33 7.84 -1.43
CA ALA A 380 -15.63 8.83 -0.61
C ALA A 380 -14.11 8.59 -0.57
N GLY A 381 -13.70 7.33 -0.44
CA GLY A 381 -12.30 6.92 -0.43
C GLY A 381 -11.69 6.86 -1.83
N ARG A 382 -12.47 6.97 -2.91
CA ARG A 382 -11.97 6.73 -4.28
C ARG A 382 -11.37 5.32 -4.41
N TRP A 383 -12.00 4.32 -3.80
CA TRP A 383 -11.68 2.91 -4.05
C TRP A 383 -12.43 2.45 -5.32
N ALA A 384 -11.88 1.45 -6.02
CA ALA A 384 -12.53 0.91 -7.21
C ALA A 384 -13.92 0.34 -6.85
N ASP A 385 -14.85 0.37 -7.81
CA ASP A 385 -16.17 -0.20 -7.59
C ASP A 385 -16.06 -1.71 -7.29
N GLY A 386 -16.86 -2.18 -6.35
CA GLY A 386 -16.76 -3.55 -5.82
C GLY A 386 -15.50 -3.86 -4.97
N SER A 387 -14.63 -2.88 -4.70
CA SER A 387 -13.45 -3.13 -3.86
C SER A 387 -13.82 -3.34 -2.39
N HIS A 388 -13.28 -4.38 -1.77
CA HIS A 388 -13.34 -4.59 -0.31
C HIS A 388 -12.17 -3.93 0.43
N THR A 389 -11.40 -3.07 -0.23
CA THR A 389 -10.22 -2.43 0.39
C THR A 389 -10.62 -1.60 1.61
N ALA A 390 -11.77 -0.94 1.58
CA ALA A 390 -12.29 -0.16 2.70
C ALA A 390 -12.44 -1.02 3.97
N ASP A 391 -12.92 -2.26 3.83
CA ASP A 391 -13.14 -3.18 4.96
C ASP A 391 -11.89 -3.97 5.33
N THR A 392 -11.08 -4.36 4.35
CA THR A 392 -9.95 -5.28 4.58
C THR A 392 -8.64 -4.57 4.96
N VAL A 393 -8.51 -3.27 4.66
CA VAL A 393 -7.25 -2.51 4.85
C VAL A 393 -7.43 -1.25 5.69
N TYR A 394 -8.63 -0.66 5.68
CA TYR A 394 -8.95 0.60 6.35
C TYR A 394 -10.02 0.45 7.43
N ASP A 395 -10.46 -0.76 7.73
CA ASP A 395 -11.15 -1.04 8.99
C ASP A 395 -10.10 -1.24 10.09
N ARG A 396 -10.12 -0.34 11.06
CA ARG A 396 -9.21 -0.33 12.22
C ARG A 396 -10.01 0.15 13.42
N THR A 397 -11.01 -0.65 13.80
CA THR A 397 -11.77 -0.45 15.02
C THR A 397 -10.82 -0.36 16.22
N HIS A 398 -11.03 0.67 17.04
CA HIS A 398 -10.27 0.88 18.26
C HIS A 398 -10.82 -0.01 19.39
N GLY A 399 -9.93 -0.53 20.23
CA GLY A 399 -10.30 -1.40 21.35
C GLY A 399 -10.84 -2.77 20.91
N LEU A 400 -11.64 -3.40 21.78
CA LEU A 400 -12.22 -4.73 21.54
C LEU A 400 -13.38 -4.70 20.52
N GLY A 401 -13.95 -3.51 20.30
CA GLY A 401 -15.22 -3.35 19.58
C GLY A 401 -16.42 -3.84 20.41
N ASP A 402 -17.58 -3.21 20.23
CA ASP A 402 -18.80 -3.57 20.97
C ASP A 402 -19.69 -4.56 20.21
N LYS A 403 -19.26 -4.94 19.00
CA LYS A 403 -20.06 -5.73 18.07
C LYS A 403 -19.68 -7.20 18.16
N ASP A 404 -20.31 -7.90 19.08
CA ASP A 404 -20.28 -9.37 19.14
C ASP A 404 -21.42 -9.93 18.27
N PRO A 405 -21.14 -10.65 17.16
CA PRO A 405 -22.20 -11.30 16.38
C PRO A 405 -22.99 -12.32 17.20
N LEU A 406 -22.41 -12.87 18.27
CA LEU A 406 -23.09 -13.77 19.20
C LEU A 406 -24.02 -13.04 20.17
N ALA A 407 -23.94 -11.72 20.31
CA ALA A 407 -24.92 -10.96 21.08
C ALA A 407 -26.34 -11.05 20.48
N ALA A 408 -26.45 -11.35 19.18
CA ALA A 408 -27.72 -11.62 18.52
C ALA A 408 -28.23 -13.05 18.71
N VAL A 409 -27.38 -13.97 19.22
CA VAL A 409 -27.79 -15.35 19.51
C VAL A 409 -28.54 -15.35 20.85
N PRO A 410 -29.79 -15.84 20.89
CA PRO A 410 -30.54 -15.91 22.14
C PRO A 410 -29.79 -16.71 23.20
N LEU A 411 -29.78 -16.21 24.43
CA LEU A 411 -29.24 -16.95 25.56
C LEU A 411 -30.02 -18.24 25.77
N TYR A 412 -29.30 -19.34 25.97
CA TYR A 412 -29.90 -20.62 26.34
C TYR A 412 -30.67 -20.45 27.65
N GLY A 413 -31.95 -20.84 27.67
CA GLY A 413 -32.85 -20.62 28.83
C GLY A 413 -33.51 -19.24 28.88
N GLY A 414 -33.32 -18.37 27.88
CA GLY A 414 -34.00 -17.07 27.79
C GLY A 414 -35.52 -17.17 27.57
N PRO A 415 -36.24 -16.05 27.47
CA PRO A 415 -37.71 -16.02 27.40
C PRO A 415 -38.31 -16.90 26.30
N ALA A 416 -37.62 -17.04 25.17
CA ALA A 416 -38.02 -17.94 24.08
C ALA A 416 -37.93 -19.42 24.48
N HIS A 417 -36.95 -19.80 25.30
CA HIS A 417 -36.79 -21.15 25.83
C HIS A 417 -37.77 -21.44 26.97
N ALA A 418 -38.10 -20.42 27.78
CA ALA A 418 -39.16 -20.49 28.78
C ALA A 418 -40.53 -20.72 28.12
N ALA A 419 -40.85 -19.97 27.07
CA ALA A 419 -42.09 -20.16 26.29
C ALA A 419 -42.18 -21.57 25.66
N VAL A 420 -41.07 -22.13 25.18
CA VAL A 420 -41.04 -23.50 24.65
C VAL A 420 -41.12 -24.56 25.75
N ALA A 421 -40.53 -24.33 26.92
CA ALA A 421 -40.66 -25.23 28.07
C ALA A 421 -42.08 -25.22 28.66
N GLU A 422 -42.72 -24.06 28.70
CA GLU A 422 -44.10 -23.86 29.15
C GLU A 422 -45.11 -24.47 28.16
N ALA A 423 -44.86 -24.34 26.85
CA ALA A 423 -45.62 -25.04 25.80
C ALA A 423 -45.42 -26.57 25.81
N ARG A 424 -44.31 -27.07 26.39
CA ARG A 424 -44.05 -28.49 26.62
C ARG A 424 -44.52 -28.95 28.01
N GLY A 425 -45.50 -28.27 28.61
CA GLY A 425 -46.12 -28.64 29.88
C GLY A 425 -46.34 -30.15 30.03
N PRO A 426 -46.31 -30.67 31.27
CA PRO A 426 -46.03 -32.08 31.57
C PRO A 426 -46.91 -32.98 30.72
N ALA A 427 -46.27 -33.80 29.89
CA ALA A 427 -46.94 -34.87 29.17
C ALA A 427 -47.76 -35.65 30.20
N SER A 428 -49.08 -35.59 30.07
CA SER A 428 -50.03 -36.29 30.90
C SER A 428 -49.59 -37.75 31.04
N THR A 429 -49.05 -38.11 32.20
CA THR A 429 -48.94 -39.50 32.63
C THR A 429 -50.35 -39.98 32.97
N GLY A 430 -51.16 -40.12 31.92
CA GLY A 430 -52.45 -40.80 31.92
C GLY A 430 -52.29 -42.12 31.19
N ARG A 431 -51.78 -43.14 31.89
CA ARG A 431 -52.12 -44.53 31.63
C ARG A 431 -52.66 -45.10 32.92
N ASP A 432 -53.97 -44.98 33.08
CA ASP A 432 -54.74 -45.97 33.82
C ASP A 432 -54.92 -47.21 32.94
N ALA A 433 -54.89 -48.37 33.62
CA ALA A 433 -55.49 -49.66 33.32
C ALA A 433 -54.49 -50.82 33.24
N GLY A 434 -54.39 -51.54 34.36
CA GLY A 434 -53.67 -52.80 34.55
C GLY A 434 -53.56 -53.11 36.03
#